data_AF-A0AA38MUP0-F1
#
_entry.id   AF-A0AA38MUP0-F1
#
_cell.length_a   1.000
_cell.length_b   1.000
_cell.length_c   1.000
_cell.angle_alpha   90.00
_cell.angle_beta   90.00
_cell.angle_gamma   90.00
#
_symmetry.space_group_name_H-M   'P 1'
#
loop_
_entity.id
_entity.type
_entity.pdbx_description
1 polymer ?
#
loop_
_entity_poly.entity_id
_entity_poly.type
_entity_poly.pdbx_seq_one_letter_code
_entity_poly.pdbx_strand_id
1 'polypeptide(L)'
;KRRPGRLDLSTVDKPNIPAPLPSALATARVIDALGRVPYPEGVQSPKIELNVNAKDGKFRYDRDFLLQFMSVCKEKPDNLPALDAIGLEPPSQ
;
A
#
# COMPACT_ATOMS: atom_id res chain seq x y z
N LYS A 1 -30.03 31.62 -31.30
CA LYS A 1 -28.97 31.13 -30.38
C LYS A 1 -28.36 29.87 -30.98
N ARG A 2 -27.11 29.94 -31.47
CA ARG A 2 -26.40 28.80 -32.07
C ARG A 2 -25.86 27.89 -30.95
N ARG A 3 -25.99 26.57 -31.11
CA ARG A 3 -25.44 25.58 -30.19
C ARG A 3 -23.91 25.60 -30.29
N PRO A 4 -23.17 25.48 -29.17
CA PRO A 4 -21.72 25.37 -29.23
C PRO A 4 -21.31 24.15 -30.06
N GLY A 5 -20.25 24.30 -30.84
CA GLY A 5 -19.69 23.22 -31.65
C GLY A 5 -19.12 22.09 -30.79
N ARG A 6 -18.95 20.92 -31.41
CA ARG A 6 -18.39 19.73 -30.77
C ARG A 6 -16.98 20.03 -30.25
N LEU A 7 -16.76 19.75 -28.96
CA LEU A 7 -15.46 19.86 -28.31
C LEU A 7 -14.50 18.85 -28.96
N ASP A 8 -13.39 19.34 -29.51
CA ASP A 8 -12.33 18.51 -30.08
C ASP A 8 -11.30 18.16 -28.99
N LEU A 9 -11.02 16.86 -28.86
CA LEU A 9 -10.15 16.28 -27.83
C LEU A 9 -8.82 15.78 -28.43
N SER A 10 -8.54 16.09 -29.70
CA SER A 10 -7.33 15.66 -30.44
C SER A 10 -6.00 16.13 -29.83
N THR A 11 -6.03 17.05 -28.85
CA THR A 11 -4.85 17.56 -28.13
C THR A 11 -4.59 16.88 -26.78
N VAL A 12 -5.42 15.93 -26.35
CA VAL A 12 -5.28 15.24 -25.05
C VAL A 12 -4.27 14.09 -25.09
N ASP A 13 -3.79 13.69 -26.29
CA ASP A 13 -2.94 12.51 -26.49
C ASP A 13 -1.48 12.64 -26.00
N LYS A 14 -1.11 13.76 -25.37
CA LYS A 14 0.21 13.91 -24.74
C LYS A 14 0.06 14.42 -23.33
N PRO A 15 -0.07 13.55 -22.32
CA PRO A 15 0.18 13.97 -20.97
C PRO A 15 1.67 14.30 -20.88
N ASN A 16 2.02 15.58 -21.02
CA ASN A 16 3.25 16.13 -20.44
C ASN A 16 3.11 16.21 -18.90
N ILE A 17 2.48 15.20 -18.32
CA ILE A 17 2.25 15.04 -16.89
C ILE A 17 3.46 14.22 -16.43
N PRO A 18 4.35 14.79 -15.61
CA PRO A 18 5.45 14.01 -15.05
C PRO A 18 4.89 12.77 -14.35
N ALA A 19 5.57 11.64 -14.52
CA ALA A 19 5.17 10.41 -13.88
C ALA A 19 5.02 10.63 -12.37
N PRO A 20 3.98 10.06 -11.72
CA PRO A 20 3.84 10.17 -10.28
C PRO A 20 5.11 9.65 -9.61
N LEU A 21 5.52 10.33 -8.53
CA LEU A 21 6.67 9.90 -7.73
C LEU A 21 6.42 8.49 -7.18
N PRO A 22 7.44 7.63 -7.12
CA PRO A 22 7.29 6.30 -6.54
C PRO A 22 6.83 6.42 -5.09
N SER A 23 5.88 5.58 -4.69
CA SER A 23 5.35 5.55 -3.32
C SER A 23 6.46 5.29 -2.30
N ALA A 24 6.23 5.70 -1.04
CA ALA A 24 7.17 5.41 0.04
C ALA A 24 7.42 3.89 0.17
N LEU A 25 6.39 3.07 -0.07
CA LEU A 25 6.50 1.61 -0.08
C LEU A 25 7.41 1.10 -1.21
N ALA A 26 7.37 1.73 -2.40
CA ALA A 26 8.18 1.32 -3.55
C ALA A 26 9.68 1.59 -3.38
N THR A 27 10.04 2.57 -2.55
CA THR A 27 11.45 2.96 -2.30
C THR A 27 11.99 2.46 -0.96
N ALA A 28 11.13 1.92 -0.09
CA ALA A 28 11.51 1.40 1.21
C ALA A 28 12.41 0.15 1.11
N ARG A 29 13.28 -0.02 2.11
CA ARG A 29 14.09 -1.23 2.26
C ARG A 29 13.32 -2.28 3.07
N VAL A 30 13.44 -3.54 2.67
CA VAL A 30 12.93 -4.66 3.45
C VAL A 30 13.62 -4.68 4.81
N ILE A 31 12.87 -5.00 5.86
CA ILE A 31 13.38 -5.08 7.22
C ILE A 31 14.16 -6.39 7.38
N ASP A 32 15.40 -6.30 7.86
CA ASP A 32 16.26 -7.48 8.11
C ASP A 32 16.19 -7.96 9.57
N ALA A 33 15.86 -7.06 10.51
CA ALA A 33 15.79 -7.37 11.93
C ALA A 33 14.71 -6.53 12.64
N LEU A 34 13.79 -7.19 13.34
CA LEU A 34 12.67 -6.53 14.03
C LEU A 34 13.12 -5.51 15.07
N GLY A 35 14.22 -5.77 15.77
CA GLY A 35 14.74 -4.87 16.81
C GLY A 35 15.43 -3.60 16.28
N ARG A 36 15.65 -3.48 14.96
CA ARG A 36 16.28 -2.30 14.35
C ARG A 36 15.27 -1.25 13.88
N VAL A 37 13.99 -1.55 13.93
CA VAL A 37 12.94 -0.64 13.46
C VAL A 37 12.38 0.11 14.67
N PRO A 38 12.68 1.42 14.80
CA PRO A 38 12.06 2.22 15.85
C PRO A 38 10.60 2.49 15.51
N TYR A 39 9.72 2.26 16.47
CA TYR A 39 8.31 2.61 16.39
C TYR A 39 8.06 3.90 17.20
N PRO A 40 7.26 4.85 16.68
CA PRO A 40 6.96 6.09 17.38
C PRO A 40 6.04 5.85 18.58
N GLU A 41 5.90 6.86 19.43
CA GLU A 41 4.97 6.81 20.57
C GLU A 41 3.54 6.49 20.12
N GLY A 42 2.87 5.59 20.86
CA GLY A 42 1.52 5.12 20.54
C GLY A 42 1.45 3.98 19.51
N VAL A 43 2.56 3.60 18.87
CA VAL A 43 2.64 2.42 18.00
C VAL A 43 3.39 1.31 18.72
N GLN A 44 2.72 0.18 18.92
CA GLN A 44 3.30 -0.99 19.56
C GLN A 44 4.29 -1.68 18.62
N SER A 45 5.44 -2.07 19.16
CA SER A 45 6.42 -2.93 18.50
C SER A 45 5.91 -4.38 18.39
N PRO A 46 6.40 -5.16 17.40
CA PRO A 46 5.99 -6.55 17.23
C PRO A 46 6.46 -7.43 18.39
N LYS A 47 5.67 -8.46 18.74
CA LYS A 47 6.00 -9.40 19.82
C LYS A 47 7.22 -10.26 19.45
N ILE A 48 8.35 -10.01 20.09
CA ILE A 48 9.61 -10.73 19.86
C ILE A 48 9.51 -12.23 20.14
N GLU A 49 8.64 -12.62 21.07
CA GLU A 49 8.42 -14.02 21.47
C GLU A 49 7.91 -14.88 20.29
N LEU A 50 7.18 -14.29 19.35
CA LEU A 50 6.72 -14.99 18.15
C LEU A 50 7.86 -15.30 17.17
N ASN A 51 9.01 -14.66 17.34
CA ASN A 51 10.11 -14.66 16.39
C ASN A 51 11.39 -15.32 16.90
N VAL A 52 11.39 -15.89 18.12
CA VAL A 52 12.58 -16.51 18.73
C VAL A 52 13.22 -17.59 17.83
N ASN A 53 12.39 -18.36 17.11
CA ASN A 53 12.83 -19.41 16.19
C ASN A 53 12.44 -19.09 14.72
N ALA A 54 12.10 -17.85 14.42
CA ALA A 54 11.79 -17.44 13.06
C ALA A 54 13.07 -17.45 12.21
N LYS A 55 12.95 -17.85 10.94
CA LYS A 55 14.04 -17.71 9.99
C LYS A 55 14.16 -16.24 9.58
N ASP A 56 15.36 -15.79 9.26
CA ASP A 56 15.59 -14.45 8.72
C ASP A 56 14.67 -14.16 7.53
N GLY A 57 14.09 -12.95 7.51
CA GLY A 57 13.12 -12.54 6.50
C GLY A 57 11.72 -13.19 6.63
N LYS A 58 11.49 -14.08 7.59
CA LYS A 58 10.18 -14.71 7.86
C LYS A 58 9.65 -14.33 9.23
N PHE A 59 9.28 -13.07 9.38
CA PHE A 59 8.76 -12.55 10.63
C PHE A 59 7.30 -12.93 10.86
N ARG A 60 6.99 -13.27 12.10
CA ARG A 60 5.64 -13.53 12.61
C ARG A 60 5.15 -12.30 13.35
N TYR A 61 3.94 -11.88 13.04
CA TYR A 61 3.30 -10.71 13.64
C TYR A 61 1.98 -11.14 14.28
N ASP A 62 1.67 -10.61 15.46
CA ASP A 62 0.35 -10.77 16.04
C ASP A 62 -0.67 -9.85 15.39
N ARG A 63 -1.95 -10.22 15.53
CA ARG A 63 -3.06 -9.52 14.91
C ARG A 63 -3.12 -8.04 15.31
N ASP A 64 -2.96 -7.75 16.59
CA ASP A 64 -3.12 -6.39 17.11
C ASP A 64 -2.05 -5.46 16.54
N PHE A 65 -0.80 -5.95 16.44
CA PHE A 65 0.28 -5.23 15.76
C PHE A 65 -0.09 -4.88 14.31
N LEU A 66 -0.55 -5.87 13.52
CA LEU A 66 -0.88 -5.70 12.11
C LEU A 66 -2.04 -4.71 11.90
N LEU A 67 -3.02 -4.71 12.79
CA LEU A 67 -4.19 -3.83 12.69
C LEU A 67 -3.88 -2.35 12.93
N GLN A 68 -2.76 -2.01 13.58
CA GLN A 68 -2.32 -0.62 13.70
C GLN A 68 -2.13 0.06 12.33
N PHE A 69 -1.82 -0.72 11.29
CA PHE A 69 -1.59 -0.22 9.94
C PHE A 69 -2.89 0.00 9.14
N MET A 70 -4.04 -0.50 9.62
CA MET A 70 -5.33 -0.39 8.93
C MET A 70 -5.73 1.07 8.68
N SER A 71 -5.45 1.96 9.65
CA SER A 71 -5.75 3.39 9.54
C SER A 71 -4.65 4.20 8.84
N VAL A 72 -3.50 3.59 8.56
CA VAL A 72 -2.29 4.22 8.01
C VAL A 72 -2.12 3.89 6.52
N CYS A 73 -2.11 2.62 6.15
CA CYS A 73 -1.91 2.14 4.77
C CYS A 73 -3.22 2.16 3.97
N LYS A 74 -3.72 3.35 3.66
CA LYS A 74 -5.00 3.56 2.96
C LYS A 74 -4.88 3.68 1.45
N GLU A 75 -3.67 3.91 0.94
CA GLU A 75 -3.43 4.08 -0.49
C GLU A 75 -3.51 2.74 -1.22
N LYS A 76 -4.06 2.76 -2.44
CA LYS A 76 -4.09 1.59 -3.31
C LYS A 76 -2.66 1.31 -3.81
N PRO A 77 -2.12 0.10 -3.62
CA PRO A 77 -0.79 -0.22 -4.13
C PRO A 77 -0.79 -0.31 -5.66
N ASP A 78 0.33 0.09 -6.27
CA ASP A 78 0.49 0.21 -7.72
C ASP A 78 0.21 -1.12 -8.45
N ASN A 79 0.61 -2.24 -7.83
CA ASN A 79 0.48 -3.58 -8.38
C ASN A 79 -0.62 -4.41 -7.68
N LEU A 80 -1.67 -3.78 -7.15
CA LEU A 80 -2.79 -4.52 -6.54
C LEU A 80 -3.48 -5.39 -7.61
N PRO A 81 -3.48 -6.73 -7.47
CA PRO A 81 -4.27 -7.59 -8.35
C PRO A 81 -5.76 -7.28 -8.21
N ALA A 82 -6.57 -7.79 -9.14
CA ALA A 82 -8.01 -7.74 -8.98
C ALA A 82 -8.44 -8.47 -7.67
N LEU A 83 -9.51 -8.00 -7.03
CA LEU A 83 -9.89 -8.44 -5.68
C LEU A 83 -10.25 -9.94 -5.64
N ASP A 84 -10.88 -10.43 -6.70
CA ASP A 84 -11.16 -11.85 -6.96
C ASP A 84 -9.88 -12.69 -7.02
N ALA A 85 -8.82 -12.18 -7.66
CA ALA A 85 -7.53 -12.87 -7.74
C ALA A 85 -6.82 -13.02 -6.39
N ILE A 86 -7.20 -12.23 -5.38
CA ILE A 86 -6.71 -12.32 -4.00
C ILE A 86 -7.74 -12.91 -3.03
N GLY A 87 -8.82 -13.50 -3.54
CA GLY A 87 -9.86 -14.17 -2.74
C GLY A 87 -10.76 -13.22 -1.96
N LEU A 88 -10.87 -11.96 -2.38
CA LEU A 88 -11.78 -10.96 -1.82
C LEU A 88 -12.95 -10.74 -2.80
N GLU A 89 -14.11 -11.31 -2.45
CA GLU A 89 -15.34 -11.06 -3.21
C GLU A 89 -15.94 -9.69 -2.83
N PRO A 90 -16.44 -8.91 -3.80
CA PRO A 90 -17.21 -7.71 -3.49
C PRO A 90 -18.46 -8.10 -2.67
N PRO A 91 -18.91 -7.24 -1.74
CA PRO A 91 -20.12 -7.52 -0.98
C PRO A 91 -21.30 -7.65 -1.95
N SER A 92 -22.06 -8.74 -1.82
CA SER A 92 -23.30 -8.94 -2.57
C SER A 92 -24.22 -7.75 -2.34
N GLN A 93 -24.53 -7.05 -3.43
CA GLN A 93 -25.32 -5.82 -3.45
C GLN A 93 -26.79 -6.07 -3.07
#